data_AF-A0A7D8UFJ1-F1
#
_entry.id   AF-A0A7D8UFJ1-F1
#
_cell.length_a   1.000
_cell.length_b   1.000
_cell.length_c   1.000
_cell.angle_alpha   90.00
_cell.angle_beta   90.00
_cell.angle_gamma   90.00
#
_symmetry.space_group_name_H-M   'P 1'
#
loop_
_entity.id
_entity.type
_entity.pdbx_description
1 polymer ?
#
loop_
_entity_poly.entity_id
_entity_poly.type
_entity_poly.pdbx_seq_one_letter_code
_entity_poly.pdbx_strand_id
1 'polypeptide(L)'
;MAAAGAGSLAVARDDEPARAPNGASDGASEAEPARGGDVLELRGGSERLEGEILDIGPEGVRILVNGQAIPSWVGWDRVRRVHGAMASEAEAYAEVADTAWRARTRLERGDAASAEPLFESLFARYAGGEGPTARVVAEGLLRCRLRRNAYASAVEAWVAAQLAGVVGFDPSAAAVQGEGLALRLVPALPPIWTDAPGVRPLASGRLLLGEPREAGDGEPATGGAGIGLTTRALAAWYRAAAAHEAGVPIDHDELRAARASSDPEVTFVRAVVESRIGDGDVRAGARALLEVYIEAGVPRWAEAWARAAIGRSLLMEDEHEYRLLGVAELMHMPARLRDAQPYLAGLGLAESAAALDSMGQHAEADRVRAEFRRNFPGHPLLASSSATGRRVGTGSGGSTEGAD
;
A
#
# COMPACT_ATOMS: atom_id res chain seq x y z
N MET A 1 -15.90 -15.42 34.65
CA MET A 1 -15.38 -14.36 35.53
C MET A 1 -13.99 -14.74 36.03
N ALA A 2 -12.96 -14.47 35.24
CA ALA A 2 -11.57 -14.52 35.66
C ALA A 2 -10.88 -13.32 35.00
N ALA A 3 -10.60 -12.30 35.79
CA ALA A 3 -9.95 -11.07 35.35
C ALA A 3 -8.44 -11.34 35.20
N ALA A 4 -7.94 -11.28 33.98
CA ALA A 4 -6.51 -11.29 33.70
C ALA A 4 -5.95 -9.89 33.92
N GLY A 5 -4.99 -9.77 34.85
CA GLY A 5 -4.35 -8.53 35.23
C GLY A 5 -3.43 -7.97 34.14
N ALA A 6 -3.53 -6.67 33.90
CA ALA A 6 -2.60 -5.91 33.07
C ALA A 6 -1.26 -5.77 33.82
N GLY A 7 -0.23 -6.47 33.32
CA GLY A 7 1.14 -6.35 33.80
C GLY A 7 1.80 -5.06 33.27
N SER A 8 2.17 -4.19 34.20
CA SER A 8 2.98 -2.99 33.95
C SER A 8 4.42 -3.38 33.61
N LEU A 9 4.88 -3.04 32.40
CA LEU A 9 6.27 -3.22 31.96
C LEU A 9 7.15 -2.12 32.57
N ALA A 10 7.80 -2.44 33.68
CA ALA A 10 8.89 -1.65 34.24
C ALA A 10 10.17 -1.87 33.41
N VAL A 11 10.65 -0.80 32.78
CA VAL A 11 11.90 -0.76 32.02
C VAL A 11 13.07 -0.78 33.02
N ALA A 12 13.84 -1.86 32.99
CA ALA A 12 15.11 -1.97 33.70
C ALA A 12 16.13 -1.01 33.06
N ARG A 13 16.82 -0.23 33.90
CA ARG A 13 17.97 0.58 33.51
C ARG A 13 19.20 -0.32 33.51
N ASP A 14 19.77 -0.54 32.33
CA ASP A 14 21.05 -1.22 32.18
C ASP A 14 22.20 -0.30 32.57
N ASP A 15 23.09 -0.84 33.39
CA ASP A 15 24.35 -0.26 33.85
C ASP A 15 25.34 -0.06 32.68
N GLU A 16 25.94 1.12 32.64
CA GLU A 16 26.94 1.58 31.67
C GLU A 16 28.33 1.00 32.03
N PRO A 17 28.99 0.20 31.17
CA PRO A 17 30.35 -0.25 31.45
C PRO A 17 31.39 0.81 31.06
N ALA A 18 32.34 1.01 31.98
CA ALA A 18 33.45 1.96 31.89
C ALA A 18 34.31 1.78 30.62
N ARG A 19 34.51 2.88 29.89
CA ARG A 19 35.46 3.01 28.77
C ARG A 19 36.90 3.13 29.28
N ALA A 20 37.79 2.29 28.75
CA ALA A 20 39.24 2.42 28.90
C ALA A 20 39.81 3.49 27.93
N PRO A 21 40.89 4.19 28.30
CA PRO A 21 41.52 5.20 27.46
C PRO A 21 42.36 4.55 26.33
N ASN A 22 42.01 4.85 25.08
CA ASN A 22 42.79 4.45 23.90
C ASN A 22 44.02 5.35 23.73
N GLY A 23 45.18 4.70 23.57
CA GLY A 23 46.48 5.34 23.33
C GLY A 23 46.54 6.02 21.96
N ALA A 24 47.15 7.20 21.96
CA ALA A 24 47.48 7.97 20.77
C ALA A 24 48.63 7.28 19.99
N SER A 25 48.37 6.89 18.74
CA SER A 25 49.41 6.63 17.76
C SER A 25 49.39 7.77 16.72
N ASP A 26 50.30 8.72 16.88
CA ASP A 26 50.66 9.71 15.86
C ASP A 26 51.35 9.00 14.68
N GLY A 27 50.52 8.50 13.76
CA GLY A 27 50.95 8.14 12.41
C GLY A 27 50.61 9.30 11.49
N ALA A 28 51.60 10.12 11.15
CA ALA A 28 51.49 11.15 10.13
C ALA A 28 51.17 10.49 8.78
N SER A 29 49.88 10.41 8.48
CA SER A 29 49.36 10.00 7.17
C SER A 29 49.85 11.02 6.15
N GLU A 30 50.72 10.58 5.26
CA GLU A 30 51.10 11.36 4.07
C GLU A 30 49.83 11.78 3.34
N ALA A 31 49.62 13.09 3.22
CA ALA A 31 48.48 13.66 2.54
C ALA A 31 48.57 13.28 1.05
N GLU A 32 47.82 12.26 0.64
CA GLU A 32 47.58 11.94 -0.76
C GLU A 32 47.12 13.22 -1.48
N PRO A 33 47.68 13.53 -2.66
CA PRO A 33 47.31 14.73 -3.39
C PRO A 33 45.79 14.71 -3.63
N ALA A 34 45.12 15.83 -3.31
CA ALA A 34 43.69 16.00 -3.49
C ALA A 34 43.30 15.63 -4.93
N ARG A 35 42.81 14.40 -5.12
CA ARG A 35 42.22 13.95 -6.37
C ARG A 35 41.08 14.91 -6.66
N GLY A 36 41.07 15.50 -7.84
CA GLY A 36 39.99 16.43 -8.24
C GLY A 36 38.65 15.72 -8.01
N GLY A 37 37.87 16.21 -7.05
CA GLY A 37 36.64 15.54 -6.61
C GLY A 37 35.63 15.46 -7.75
N ASP A 38 34.87 14.37 -7.78
CA ASP A 38 33.72 14.27 -8.66
C ASP A 38 32.66 15.30 -8.22
N VAL A 39 31.87 15.78 -9.18
CA VAL A 39 30.83 16.78 -8.93
C VAL A 39 29.50 16.27 -9.45
N LEU A 40 28.53 16.14 -8.55
CA LEU A 40 27.16 15.79 -8.86
C LEU A 40 26.29 17.04 -8.89
N GLU A 41 25.79 17.40 -10.08
CA GLU A 41 24.90 18.53 -10.27
C GLU A 41 23.44 18.07 -10.10
N LEU A 42 22.72 18.70 -9.17
CA LEU A 42 21.32 18.37 -8.87
C LEU A 42 20.33 19.27 -9.62
N ARG A 43 19.10 18.77 -9.80
CA ARG A 43 17.96 19.52 -10.36
C ARG A 43 17.28 20.35 -9.28
N GLY A 44 16.56 21.41 -9.68
CA GLY A 44 15.78 22.24 -8.76
C GLY A 44 16.52 23.48 -8.22
N GLY A 45 17.66 23.85 -8.82
CA GLY A 45 18.48 24.97 -8.34
C GLY A 45 19.29 24.65 -7.09
N SER A 46 19.32 23.38 -6.68
CA SER A 46 20.04 22.87 -5.52
C SER A 46 21.56 22.85 -5.73
N GLU A 47 22.28 22.81 -4.61
CA GLU A 47 23.74 22.76 -4.50
C GLU A 47 24.36 21.66 -5.38
N ARG A 48 25.57 21.94 -5.87
CA ARG A 48 26.47 20.92 -6.41
C ARG A 48 27.00 20.12 -5.23
N LEU A 49 26.89 18.80 -5.30
CA LEU A 49 27.52 17.92 -4.32
C LEU A 49 28.93 17.60 -4.81
N GLU A 50 29.93 18.01 -4.04
CA GLU A 50 31.34 17.70 -4.28
C GLU A 50 31.73 16.51 -3.39
N GLY A 51 32.33 15.47 -3.98
CA GLY A 51 32.66 14.25 -3.26
C GLY A 51 33.30 13.19 -4.16
N GLU A 52 33.35 11.96 -3.67
CA GLU A 52 33.77 10.78 -4.44
C GLU A 52 32.53 10.00 -4.86
N ILE A 53 32.32 9.84 -6.18
CA ILE A 53 31.25 8.97 -6.66
C ILE A 53 31.75 7.54 -6.57
N LEU A 54 31.07 6.76 -5.74
CA LEU A 54 31.46 5.38 -5.46
C LEU A 54 30.81 4.38 -6.41
N ASP A 55 29.60 4.70 -6.88
CA ASP A 55 28.82 3.78 -7.72
C ASP A 55 27.75 4.54 -8.53
N ILE A 56 27.42 3.99 -9.71
CA ILE A 56 26.35 4.46 -10.59
C ILE A 56 25.54 3.25 -11.04
N GLY A 57 24.25 3.24 -10.71
CA GLY A 57 23.39 2.11 -11.01
C GLY A 57 21.94 2.50 -11.28
N PRO A 58 21.07 1.52 -11.54
CA PRO A 58 19.62 1.76 -11.65
C PRO A 58 19.05 2.50 -10.43
N GLU A 59 19.59 2.27 -9.24
CA GLU A 59 19.19 2.86 -7.96
C GLU A 59 19.37 4.39 -7.96
N GLY A 60 20.44 4.87 -8.61
CA GLY A 60 20.85 6.28 -8.61
C GLY A 60 22.37 6.43 -8.66
N VAL A 61 22.86 7.52 -8.07
CA VAL A 61 24.29 7.79 -7.88
C VAL A 61 24.63 7.65 -6.41
N ARG A 62 25.59 6.79 -6.07
CA ARG A 62 26.12 6.66 -4.70
C ARG A 62 27.33 7.56 -4.56
N ILE A 63 27.25 8.53 -3.66
CA ILE A 63 28.28 9.55 -3.46
C ILE A 63 28.67 9.67 -2.00
N LEU A 64 29.97 9.75 -1.73
CA LEU A 64 30.52 10.17 -0.45
C LEU A 64 30.79 11.68 -0.52
N VAL A 65 29.85 12.48 -0.01
CA VAL A 65 29.96 13.95 -0.02
C VAL A 65 31.07 14.39 0.93
N ASN A 66 31.86 15.39 0.52
CA ASN A 66 32.93 15.94 1.34
C ASN A 66 32.44 16.35 2.73
N GLY A 67 33.08 15.83 3.78
CA GLY A 67 32.71 16.07 5.17
C GLY A 67 31.64 15.14 5.75
N GLN A 68 31.07 14.23 4.95
CA GLN A 68 30.20 13.16 5.44
C GLN A 68 31.00 11.86 5.62
N ALA A 69 30.68 11.11 6.68
CA ALA A 69 31.34 9.83 6.96
C ALA A 69 30.66 8.64 6.24
N ILE A 70 29.43 8.81 5.77
CA ILE A 70 28.60 7.72 5.23
C ILE A 70 28.17 8.09 3.81
N PRO A 71 28.39 7.22 2.82
CA PRO A 71 27.89 7.44 1.47
C PRO A 71 26.37 7.51 1.44
N SER A 72 25.83 8.33 0.53
CA SER A 72 24.39 8.45 0.32
C SER A 72 24.01 8.16 -1.13
N TRP A 73 22.80 7.65 -1.33
CA TRP A 73 22.23 7.43 -2.66
C TRP A 73 21.38 8.63 -3.08
N VAL A 74 21.62 9.13 -4.30
CA VAL A 74 20.83 10.18 -4.94
C VAL A 74 20.06 9.59 -6.12
N GLY A 75 18.73 9.62 -6.05
CA GLY A 75 17.86 9.12 -7.12
C GLY A 75 17.98 9.93 -8.42
N TRP A 76 17.77 9.26 -9.55
CA TRP A 76 17.89 9.85 -10.89
C TRP A 76 16.92 11.02 -11.13
N ASP A 77 15.79 11.09 -10.40
CA ASP A 77 14.86 12.22 -10.45
C ASP A 77 15.46 13.55 -9.95
N ARG A 78 16.55 13.47 -9.17
CA ARG A 78 17.30 14.62 -8.62
C ARG A 78 18.58 14.90 -9.39
N VAL A 79 19.16 13.92 -10.08
CA VAL A 79 20.42 14.10 -10.81
C VAL A 79 20.18 14.89 -12.10
N ARG A 80 20.91 15.99 -12.26
CA ARG A 80 20.95 16.75 -13.52
C ARG A 80 22.10 16.28 -14.39
N ARG A 81 23.29 16.16 -13.80
CA ARG A 81 24.52 15.80 -14.50
C ARG A 81 25.56 15.27 -13.52
N VAL A 82 26.37 14.33 -13.99
CA VAL A 82 27.54 13.83 -13.28
C VAL A 82 28.79 14.36 -13.99
N HIS A 83 29.73 14.92 -13.24
CA HIS A 83 31.04 15.35 -13.73
C HIS A 83 32.12 14.55 -13.02
N GLY A 84 33.22 14.25 -13.73
CA GLY A 84 34.34 13.50 -13.19
C GLY A 84 34.53 12.14 -13.86
N ALA A 85 35.10 11.19 -13.13
CA ALA A 85 35.55 9.91 -13.71
C ALA A 85 34.39 9.04 -14.23
N MET A 86 33.23 9.10 -13.56
CA MET A 86 32.06 8.27 -13.88
C MET A 86 31.04 8.94 -14.82
N ALA A 87 31.37 10.08 -15.44
CA ALA A 87 30.44 10.83 -16.28
C ALA A 87 29.92 10.04 -17.50
N SER A 88 30.77 9.21 -18.12
CA SER A 88 30.37 8.39 -19.29
C SER A 88 29.38 7.28 -18.92
N GLU A 89 29.52 6.70 -17.73
CA GLU A 89 28.60 5.68 -17.23
C GLU A 89 27.25 6.29 -16.87
N ALA A 90 27.26 7.48 -16.25
CA ALA A 90 26.04 8.24 -15.94
C ALA A 90 25.21 8.58 -17.20
N GLU A 91 25.84 8.78 -18.35
CA GLU A 91 25.15 9.12 -19.61
C GLU A 91 24.12 8.04 -20.01
N ALA A 92 24.36 6.78 -19.66
CA ALA A 92 23.41 5.68 -19.89
C ALA A 92 22.06 5.85 -19.15
N TYR A 93 22.01 6.74 -18.15
CA TYR A 93 20.82 7.03 -17.35
C TYR A 93 20.25 8.44 -17.59
N ALA A 94 20.79 9.21 -18.56
CA ALA A 94 20.36 10.59 -18.80
C ALA A 94 18.85 10.70 -19.16
N GLU A 95 18.34 9.79 -19.99
CA GLU A 95 16.92 9.75 -20.35
C GLU A 95 16.01 9.40 -19.16
N VAL A 96 16.45 8.44 -18.33
CA VAL A 96 15.74 8.07 -17.09
C VAL A 96 15.67 9.28 -16.16
N ALA A 97 16.80 9.96 -15.95
CA ALA A 97 16.89 11.13 -15.08
C ALA A 97 15.96 12.26 -15.54
N ASP A 98 15.91 12.55 -16.85
CA ASP A 98 15.02 13.58 -17.38
C ASP A 98 13.54 13.19 -17.25
N THR A 99 13.20 11.95 -17.61
CA THR A 99 11.84 11.43 -17.53
C THR A 99 11.33 11.44 -16.10
N ALA A 100 12.12 10.93 -15.14
CA ALA A 100 11.77 10.87 -13.72
C ALA A 100 11.59 12.27 -13.13
N TRP A 101 12.48 13.20 -13.45
CA TRP A 101 12.37 14.59 -13.02
C TRP A 101 11.10 15.27 -13.58
N ARG A 102 10.80 15.10 -14.86
CA ARG A 102 9.60 15.66 -15.50
C ARG A 102 8.33 15.09 -14.89
N ALA A 103 8.28 13.78 -14.66
CA ALA A 103 7.17 13.10 -14.02
C ALA A 103 6.90 13.67 -12.62
N ARG A 104 7.94 13.73 -11.79
CA ARG A 104 7.89 14.30 -10.43
C ARG A 104 7.43 15.76 -10.44
N THR A 105 8.07 16.60 -11.26
CA THR A 105 7.76 18.05 -11.33
C THR A 105 6.30 18.30 -11.75
N ARG A 106 5.77 17.50 -12.68
CA ARG A 106 4.34 17.57 -13.09
C ARG A 106 3.43 17.20 -11.93
N LEU A 107 3.73 16.09 -11.24
CA LEU A 107 2.94 15.63 -10.11
C LEU A 107 2.91 16.64 -8.96
N GLU A 108 4.06 17.23 -8.62
CA GLU A 108 4.23 18.31 -7.62
C GLU A 108 3.41 19.54 -7.98
N ARG A 109 3.31 19.89 -9.27
CA ARG A 109 2.45 20.98 -9.77
C ARG A 109 0.97 20.65 -9.84
N GLY A 110 0.58 19.43 -9.45
CA GLY A 110 -0.81 18.97 -9.49
C GLY A 110 -1.24 18.32 -10.82
N ASP A 111 -0.38 18.29 -11.84
CA ASP A 111 -0.67 17.70 -13.15
C ASP A 111 -0.39 16.18 -13.14
N ALA A 112 -1.23 15.45 -12.40
CA ALA A 112 -1.12 13.99 -12.32
C ALA A 112 -1.39 13.31 -13.68
N ALA A 113 -2.29 13.87 -14.49
CA ALA A 113 -2.66 13.30 -15.79
C ALA A 113 -1.47 13.25 -16.75
N SER A 114 -0.64 14.28 -16.80
CA SER A 114 0.57 14.28 -17.63
C SER A 114 1.78 13.60 -16.96
N ALA A 115 1.74 13.39 -15.65
CA ALA A 115 2.80 12.69 -14.91
C ALA A 115 2.66 11.17 -15.04
N GLU A 116 1.44 10.64 -14.98
CA GLU A 116 1.17 9.20 -14.93
C GLU A 116 1.82 8.41 -16.07
N PRO A 117 1.71 8.79 -17.37
CA PRO A 117 2.33 8.02 -18.45
C PRO A 117 3.85 7.94 -18.35
N LEU A 118 4.50 8.98 -17.80
CA LEU A 118 5.95 8.98 -17.60
C LEU A 118 6.34 8.03 -16.45
N PHE A 119 5.56 8.04 -15.37
CA PHE A 119 5.77 7.09 -14.29
C PHE A 119 5.49 5.66 -14.73
N GLU A 120 4.45 5.40 -15.54
CA GLU A 120 4.17 4.07 -16.08
C GLU A 120 5.30 3.55 -16.96
N SER A 121 5.86 4.39 -17.83
CA SER A 121 7.02 3.98 -18.65
C SER A 121 8.24 3.62 -17.81
N LEU A 122 8.49 4.36 -16.73
CA LEU A 122 9.60 4.06 -15.81
C LEU A 122 9.28 2.84 -14.94
N PHE A 123 8.03 2.67 -14.52
CA PHE A 123 7.62 1.59 -13.61
C PHE A 123 7.85 0.22 -14.24
N ALA A 124 7.63 0.07 -15.55
CA ALA A 124 7.94 -1.16 -16.27
C ALA A 124 9.42 -1.61 -16.11
N ARG A 125 10.34 -0.66 -15.93
CA ARG A 125 11.78 -0.93 -15.70
C ARG A 125 12.13 -1.08 -14.22
N TYR A 126 11.40 -0.40 -13.33
CA TYR A 126 11.80 -0.19 -11.94
C TYR A 126 10.91 -0.85 -10.87
N ALA A 127 9.79 -1.48 -11.23
CA ALA A 127 8.81 -2.03 -10.27
C ALA A 127 9.39 -3.05 -9.26
N GLY A 128 10.41 -3.81 -9.64
CA GLY A 128 11.11 -4.76 -8.77
C GLY A 128 12.52 -4.30 -8.33
N GLY A 129 12.87 -3.04 -8.62
CA GLY A 129 14.17 -2.48 -8.26
C GLY A 129 14.22 -1.96 -6.83
N GLU A 130 15.44 -1.77 -6.32
CA GLU A 130 15.69 -1.14 -5.02
C GLU A 130 16.17 0.30 -5.18
N GLY A 131 16.22 1.03 -4.06
CA GLY A 131 16.84 2.34 -3.99
C GLY A 131 15.91 3.52 -4.36
N PRO A 132 16.46 4.74 -4.34
CA PRO A 132 15.67 5.96 -4.38
C PRO A 132 14.94 6.16 -5.71
N THR A 133 15.53 5.76 -6.84
CA THR A 133 14.87 5.89 -8.15
C THR A 133 13.63 5.00 -8.25
N ALA A 134 13.75 3.71 -7.93
CA ALA A 134 12.62 2.78 -7.96
C ALA A 134 11.50 3.24 -7.03
N ARG A 135 11.86 3.71 -5.84
CA ARG A 135 10.92 4.27 -4.86
C ARG A 135 10.17 5.48 -5.41
N VAL A 136 10.86 6.47 -5.96
CA VAL A 136 10.22 7.69 -6.51
C VAL A 136 9.26 7.35 -7.65
N VAL A 137 9.65 6.41 -8.52
CA VAL A 137 8.80 5.97 -9.62
C VAL A 137 7.52 5.30 -9.11
N ALA A 138 7.67 4.36 -8.18
CA ALA A 138 6.55 3.63 -7.59
C ALA A 138 5.61 4.55 -6.78
N GLU A 139 6.15 5.43 -5.93
CA GLU A 139 5.35 6.41 -5.19
C GLU A 139 4.64 7.42 -6.11
N GLY A 140 5.33 7.89 -7.16
CA GLY A 140 4.77 8.80 -8.14
C GLY A 140 3.55 8.19 -8.84
N LEU A 141 3.68 6.93 -9.26
CA LEU A 141 2.59 6.18 -9.89
C LEU A 141 1.44 5.91 -8.92
N LEU A 142 1.74 5.52 -7.67
CA LEU A 142 0.76 5.36 -6.61
C LEU A 142 -0.08 6.62 -6.43
N ARG A 143 0.57 7.79 -6.30
CA ARG A 143 -0.12 9.08 -6.12
C ARG A 143 -0.99 9.45 -7.33
N CYS A 144 -0.52 9.20 -8.55
CA CYS A 144 -1.32 9.42 -9.76
C CYS A 144 -2.59 8.56 -9.76
N ARG A 145 -2.45 7.26 -9.49
CA ARG A 145 -3.56 6.30 -9.48
C ARG A 145 -4.58 6.60 -8.38
N LEU A 146 -4.11 6.95 -7.18
CA LEU A 146 -4.99 7.37 -6.07
C LEU A 146 -5.81 8.62 -6.44
N ARG A 147 -5.19 9.65 -7.04
CA ARG A 147 -5.89 10.89 -7.43
C ARG A 147 -7.06 10.66 -8.40
N ARG A 148 -6.96 9.65 -9.26
CA ARG A 148 -8.03 9.28 -10.21
C ARG A 148 -8.91 8.11 -9.75
N ASN A 149 -8.85 7.74 -8.46
CA ASN A 149 -9.62 6.63 -7.87
C ASN A 149 -9.33 5.25 -8.49
N ALA A 150 -8.12 5.02 -9.03
CA ALA A 150 -7.71 3.74 -9.61
C ALA A 150 -7.09 2.81 -8.55
N TYR A 151 -7.82 2.60 -7.46
CA TYR A 151 -7.34 1.95 -6.23
C TYR A 151 -6.72 0.57 -6.44
N ALA A 152 -7.37 -0.32 -7.20
CA ALA A 152 -6.84 -1.67 -7.46
C ALA A 152 -5.47 -1.64 -8.15
N SER A 153 -5.31 -0.78 -9.16
CA SER A 153 -4.00 -0.62 -9.84
C SER A 153 -2.96 0.10 -8.99
N ALA A 154 -3.37 0.89 -8.00
CA ALA A 154 -2.44 1.56 -7.09
C ALA A 154 -1.75 0.58 -6.13
N VAL A 155 -2.33 -0.59 -5.85
CA VAL A 155 -1.75 -1.61 -4.97
C VAL A 155 -0.37 -2.03 -5.46
N GLU A 156 -0.19 -2.30 -6.75
CA GLU A 156 1.10 -2.73 -7.29
C GLU A 156 2.19 -1.67 -7.10
N ALA A 157 1.86 -0.41 -7.35
CA ALA A 157 2.78 0.72 -7.15
C ALA A 157 3.12 0.91 -5.67
N TRP A 158 2.16 0.72 -4.76
CA TRP A 158 2.41 0.72 -3.32
C TRP A 158 3.35 -0.40 -2.89
N VAL A 159 3.11 -1.63 -3.33
CA VAL A 159 3.95 -2.78 -2.96
C VAL A 159 5.37 -2.59 -3.50
N ALA A 160 5.52 -2.14 -4.76
CA ALA A 160 6.81 -1.81 -5.34
C ALA A 160 7.55 -0.71 -4.55
N ALA A 161 6.86 0.35 -4.12
CA ALA A 161 7.46 1.41 -3.30
C ALA A 161 7.96 0.87 -1.94
N GLN A 162 7.28 -0.12 -1.37
CA GLN A 162 7.68 -0.75 -0.12
C GLN A 162 8.88 -1.69 -0.27
N LEU A 163 8.97 -2.40 -1.40
CA LEU A 163 10.12 -3.24 -1.74
C LEU A 163 11.36 -2.42 -2.10
N ALA A 164 11.19 -1.24 -2.69
CA ALA A 164 12.29 -0.35 -3.03
C ALA A 164 13.10 0.16 -1.80
N GLY A 165 12.61 -0.10 -0.59
CA GLY A 165 13.32 0.16 0.66
C GLY A 165 13.18 1.59 1.18
N VAL A 166 13.66 1.83 2.40
CA VAL A 166 13.56 3.13 3.09
C VAL A 166 14.79 3.97 2.79
N VAL A 167 14.75 4.75 1.72
CA VAL A 167 15.59 5.96 1.63
C VAL A 167 14.70 7.10 2.12
N GLY A 168 15.05 7.69 3.27
CA GLY A 168 14.31 8.72 4.00
C GLY A 168 13.05 9.21 3.31
N PHE A 169 11.90 8.67 3.71
CA PHE A 169 10.60 9.11 3.22
C PHE A 169 10.52 10.63 3.37
N ASP A 170 10.14 11.36 2.33
CA ASP A 170 9.80 12.76 2.50
C ASP A 170 8.41 12.82 3.13
N PRO A 171 8.30 13.08 4.45
CA PRO A 171 7.02 13.06 5.13
C PRO A 171 6.09 14.16 4.62
N SER A 172 6.57 15.17 3.89
CA SER A 172 5.75 16.31 3.45
C SER A 172 4.64 15.95 2.45
N ALA A 173 4.61 14.73 1.91
CA ALA A 173 3.53 14.26 1.06
C ALA A 173 2.26 13.92 1.88
N ALA A 174 1.45 14.94 2.16
CA ALA A 174 0.21 14.87 2.93
C ALA A 174 -0.78 13.76 2.51
N ALA A 175 -0.69 13.24 1.28
CA ALA A 175 -1.55 12.16 0.79
C ALA A 175 -1.26 10.77 1.40
N VAL A 176 -0.12 10.60 2.09
CA VAL A 176 0.30 9.32 2.69
C VAL A 176 0.32 9.40 4.22
N GLN A 177 0.18 10.60 4.80
CA GLN A 177 0.18 10.77 6.25
C GLN A 177 -1.17 10.39 6.86
N GLY A 178 -1.21 9.25 7.57
CA GLY A 178 -2.25 8.95 8.55
C GLY A 178 -1.69 9.14 9.96
N GLU A 179 -2.38 9.89 10.81
CA GLU A 179 -2.05 9.97 12.23
C GLU A 179 -2.30 8.61 12.92
N GLY A 180 -1.40 8.18 13.80
CA GLY A 180 -1.76 7.32 14.94
C GLY A 180 -1.20 5.89 14.97
N LEU A 181 -0.72 5.32 13.87
CA LEU A 181 0.07 4.08 13.91
C LEU A 181 1.13 4.12 12.80
N ALA A 182 2.34 3.63 13.10
CA ALA A 182 3.42 3.45 12.13
C ALA A 182 3.13 2.32 11.13
N LEU A 183 1.88 2.19 10.67
CA LEU A 183 1.51 1.19 9.68
C LEU A 183 2.03 1.65 8.31
N ARG A 184 2.71 0.75 7.61
CA ARG A 184 3.15 0.87 6.22
C ARG A 184 1.98 0.73 5.22
N LEU A 185 0.76 0.68 5.73
CA LEU A 185 -0.48 0.66 4.98
C LEU A 185 -0.82 2.06 4.43
N VAL A 186 -1.43 2.10 3.26
CA VAL A 186 -1.93 3.34 2.66
C VAL A 186 -3.41 3.45 3.02
N PRO A 187 -3.85 4.46 3.80
CA PRO A 187 -5.24 4.59 4.22
C PRO A 187 -6.24 4.52 3.06
N ALA A 188 -5.91 5.08 1.90
CA ALA A 188 -6.78 5.07 0.72
C ALA A 188 -6.89 3.71 -0.02
N LEU A 189 -6.19 2.66 0.43
CA LEU A 189 -6.17 1.34 -0.21
C LEU A 189 -6.72 0.25 0.72
N PRO A 190 -8.00 0.28 1.14
CA PRO A 190 -8.56 -0.88 1.82
C PRO A 190 -8.50 -2.11 0.90
N PRO A 191 -8.21 -3.33 1.43
CA PRO A 191 -8.35 -4.57 0.67
C PRO A 191 -9.84 -4.97 0.52
N ILE A 192 -10.67 -4.00 0.15
CA ILE A 192 -12.12 -4.08 0.02
C ILE A 192 -12.50 -3.56 -1.36
N TRP A 193 -12.71 -4.51 -2.27
CA TRP A 193 -12.99 -4.24 -3.67
C TRP A 193 -14.47 -4.46 -4.00
N THR A 194 -14.79 -4.15 -5.24
CA THR A 194 -16.07 -4.44 -5.90
C THR A 194 -15.72 -5.18 -7.19
N ASP A 195 -16.65 -5.91 -7.82
CA ASP A 195 -16.40 -6.56 -9.14
C ASP A 195 -16.33 -5.51 -10.26
N ALA A 196 -15.24 -4.75 -10.27
CA ALA A 196 -14.92 -3.76 -11.28
C ALA A 196 -13.83 -4.32 -12.23
N PRO A 197 -13.83 -3.94 -13.53
CA PRO A 197 -12.84 -4.44 -14.48
C PRO A 197 -11.38 -4.25 -14.03
N GLY A 198 -11.08 -3.18 -13.30
CA GLY A 198 -9.73 -2.89 -12.79
C GLY A 198 -9.25 -3.80 -11.66
N VAL A 199 -10.14 -4.62 -11.05
CA VAL A 199 -9.78 -5.56 -9.97
C VAL A 199 -9.24 -6.87 -10.52
N ARG A 200 -9.69 -7.28 -11.72
CA ARG A 200 -9.25 -8.54 -12.35
C ARG A 200 -7.75 -8.62 -12.58
N PRO A 201 -7.06 -7.56 -13.10
CA PRO A 201 -5.60 -7.59 -13.21
C PRO A 201 -4.89 -7.77 -11.87
N LEU A 202 -5.40 -7.20 -10.77
CA LEU A 202 -4.85 -7.41 -9.43
C LEU A 202 -5.08 -8.85 -8.94
N ALA A 203 -6.25 -9.41 -9.23
CA ALA A 203 -6.61 -10.78 -8.86
C ALA A 203 -5.77 -11.84 -9.57
N SER A 204 -5.62 -11.72 -10.89
CA SER A 204 -4.93 -12.72 -11.72
C SER A 204 -3.44 -12.44 -11.91
N GLY A 205 -3.01 -11.20 -11.67
CA GLY A 205 -1.64 -10.77 -11.89
C GLY A 205 -0.69 -11.35 -10.83
N ARG A 206 0.47 -11.81 -11.29
CA ARG A 206 1.64 -11.87 -10.42
C ARG A 206 2.14 -10.43 -10.31
N LEU A 207 2.00 -9.84 -9.12
CA LEU A 207 2.60 -8.54 -8.84
C LEU A 207 4.09 -8.62 -9.21
N LEU A 208 4.63 -7.58 -9.83
CA LEU A 208 6.04 -7.50 -10.25
C LEU A 208 6.98 -7.35 -9.04
N LEU A 209 6.97 -8.32 -8.12
CA LEU A 209 7.66 -8.27 -6.82
C LEU A 209 9.14 -8.62 -6.89
N GLY A 210 9.68 -8.82 -8.10
CA GLY A 210 10.98 -9.46 -8.31
C GLY A 210 10.99 -10.89 -7.77
N GLU A 211 11.82 -11.76 -8.36
CA GLU A 211 12.15 -13.00 -7.66
C GLU A 211 12.92 -12.64 -6.38
N PRO A 212 12.73 -13.33 -5.24
CA PRO A 212 13.60 -13.16 -4.08
C PRO A 212 15.03 -13.28 -4.54
N ARG A 213 15.79 -12.20 -4.40
CA ARG A 213 17.21 -12.21 -4.66
C ARG A 213 17.82 -13.16 -3.63
N GLU A 214 18.41 -14.26 -4.09
CA GLU A 214 19.18 -15.12 -3.20
C GLU A 214 20.23 -14.24 -2.54
N ALA A 215 20.29 -14.27 -1.21
CA ALA A 215 21.26 -13.49 -0.46
C ALA A 215 22.65 -13.93 -0.91
N GLY A 216 23.31 -13.12 -1.74
CA GLY A 216 24.67 -13.39 -2.16
C GLY A 216 25.57 -13.45 -0.92
N ASP A 217 26.52 -14.37 -0.91
CA ASP A 217 27.31 -14.80 0.26
C ASP A 217 28.15 -13.70 0.95
N GLY A 218 28.10 -12.43 0.52
CA GLY A 218 29.10 -11.42 0.83
C GLY A 218 28.75 -10.38 1.89
N GLU A 219 27.48 -10.04 2.10
CA GLU A 219 27.13 -8.97 3.06
C GLU A 219 25.77 -9.26 3.71
N PRO A 220 25.69 -9.35 5.05
CA PRO A 220 24.41 -9.47 5.73
C PRO A 220 23.63 -8.17 5.50
N ALA A 221 22.60 -8.25 4.65
CA ALA A 221 21.65 -7.16 4.44
C ALA A 221 21.09 -6.72 5.80
N THR A 222 21.61 -5.62 6.32
CA THR A 222 21.30 -5.10 7.65
C THR A 222 19.88 -4.51 7.61
N GLY A 223 18.88 -5.35 7.84
CA GLY A 223 17.49 -4.95 8.11
C GLY A 223 16.47 -5.06 6.97
N GLY A 224 16.89 -5.30 5.72
CA GLY A 224 15.98 -5.31 4.56
C GLY A 224 15.11 -6.58 4.41
N ALA A 225 15.61 -7.74 4.85
CA ALA A 225 14.94 -9.02 4.59
C ALA A 225 13.54 -9.12 5.21
N GLY A 226 13.35 -8.60 6.43
CA GLY A 226 12.04 -8.63 7.11
C GLY A 226 10.99 -7.74 6.44
N ILE A 227 11.43 -6.59 5.89
CA ILE A 227 10.57 -5.67 5.13
C ILE A 227 10.03 -6.37 3.88
N GLY A 228 10.87 -7.10 3.15
CA GLY A 228 10.48 -7.84 1.95
C GLY A 228 9.41 -8.91 2.24
N LEU A 229 9.61 -9.71 3.31
CA LEU A 229 8.65 -10.76 3.70
C LEU A 229 7.29 -10.18 4.10
N THR A 230 7.28 -9.12 4.92
CA THR A 230 6.05 -8.44 5.35
C THR A 230 5.29 -7.87 4.15
N THR A 231 6.00 -7.21 3.25
CA THR A 231 5.44 -6.60 2.03
C THR A 231 4.82 -7.65 1.10
N ARG A 232 5.46 -8.81 0.95
CA ARG A 232 4.92 -9.94 0.18
C ARG A 232 3.69 -10.55 0.83
N ALA A 233 3.69 -10.69 2.16
CA ALA A 233 2.51 -11.18 2.87
C ALA A 233 1.31 -10.23 2.71
N LEU A 234 1.52 -8.91 2.80
CA LEU A 234 0.48 -7.91 2.50
C LEU A 234 -0.03 -8.04 1.07
N ALA A 235 0.87 -8.15 0.10
CA ALA A 235 0.54 -8.31 -1.30
C ALA A 235 -0.35 -9.54 -1.56
N ALA A 236 -0.04 -10.67 -0.91
CA ALA A 236 -0.83 -11.90 -0.98
C ALA A 236 -2.29 -11.68 -0.52
N TRP A 237 -2.48 -11.02 0.64
CA TRP A 237 -3.82 -10.73 1.16
C TRP A 237 -4.62 -9.78 0.28
N TYR A 238 -3.98 -8.74 -0.29
CA TYR A 238 -4.63 -7.83 -1.23
C TYR A 238 -5.09 -8.53 -2.50
N ARG A 239 -4.27 -9.45 -3.02
CA ARG A 239 -4.62 -10.28 -4.18
C ARG A 239 -5.74 -11.26 -3.87
N ALA A 240 -5.71 -11.92 -2.72
CA ALA A 240 -6.80 -12.82 -2.32
C ALA A 240 -8.14 -12.08 -2.19
N ALA A 241 -8.13 -10.87 -1.63
CA ALA A 241 -9.32 -10.02 -1.58
C ALA A 241 -9.82 -9.66 -2.98
N ALA A 242 -8.92 -9.35 -3.91
CA ALA A 242 -9.26 -9.05 -5.31
C ALA A 242 -9.80 -10.28 -6.05
N ALA A 243 -9.17 -11.44 -5.85
CA ALA A 243 -9.57 -12.71 -6.45
C ALA A 243 -10.98 -13.13 -6.02
N HIS A 244 -11.28 -13.01 -4.72
CA HIS A 244 -12.63 -13.25 -4.20
C HIS A 244 -13.67 -12.37 -4.91
N GLU A 245 -13.44 -11.06 -4.99
CA GLU A 245 -14.40 -10.13 -5.61
C GLU A 245 -14.52 -10.31 -7.13
N ALA A 246 -13.44 -10.73 -7.80
CA ALA A 246 -13.43 -10.98 -9.24
C ALA A 246 -13.99 -12.37 -9.63
N GLY A 247 -14.28 -13.24 -8.65
CA GLY A 247 -14.65 -14.63 -8.88
C GLY A 247 -13.53 -15.47 -9.49
N VAL A 248 -12.26 -15.12 -9.19
CA VAL A 248 -11.06 -15.82 -9.66
C VAL A 248 -10.56 -16.75 -8.55
N PRO A 249 -10.00 -17.93 -8.87
CA PRO A 249 -9.43 -18.81 -7.85
C PRO A 249 -8.38 -18.10 -6.98
N ILE A 250 -8.44 -18.34 -5.67
CA ILE A 250 -7.49 -17.82 -4.69
C ILE A 250 -6.29 -18.77 -4.61
N ASP A 251 -5.07 -18.23 -4.62
CA ASP A 251 -3.86 -19.00 -4.37
C ASP A 251 -3.71 -19.31 -2.88
N HIS A 252 -4.15 -20.51 -2.49
CA HIS A 252 -4.12 -20.97 -1.10
C HIS A 252 -2.71 -21.26 -0.57
N ASP A 253 -1.75 -21.58 -1.45
CA ASP A 253 -0.38 -21.85 -1.02
C ASP A 253 0.33 -20.54 -0.68
N GLU A 254 0.11 -19.50 -1.48
CA GLU A 254 0.59 -18.16 -1.16
C GLU A 254 -0.01 -17.63 0.15
N LEU A 255 -1.33 -17.79 0.36
CA LEU A 255 -1.97 -17.39 1.61
C LEU A 255 -1.44 -18.16 2.82
N ARG A 256 -1.12 -19.45 2.66
CA ARG A 256 -0.52 -20.25 3.74
C ARG A 256 0.83 -19.68 4.14
N ALA A 257 1.67 -19.29 3.17
CA ALA A 257 2.95 -18.64 3.43
C ALA A 257 2.76 -17.25 4.09
N ALA A 258 1.84 -16.44 3.58
CA ALA A 258 1.54 -15.11 4.13
C ALA A 258 1.01 -15.17 5.58
N ARG A 259 0.24 -16.20 5.92
CA ARG A 259 -0.32 -16.41 7.27
C ARG A 259 0.77 -16.66 8.33
N ALA A 260 1.95 -17.12 7.94
CA ALA A 260 3.07 -17.33 8.86
C ALA A 260 3.67 -16.01 9.40
N SER A 261 3.36 -14.87 8.78
CA SER A 261 3.78 -13.56 9.29
C SER A 261 3.03 -13.22 10.59
N SER A 262 3.80 -12.82 11.61
CA SER A 262 3.30 -12.27 12.88
C SER A 262 3.28 -10.74 12.90
N ASP A 263 3.58 -10.10 11.76
CA ASP A 263 3.58 -8.64 11.65
C ASP A 263 2.17 -8.07 11.98
N PRO A 264 2.05 -7.02 12.81
CA PRO A 264 0.76 -6.46 13.21
C PRO A 264 -0.08 -5.94 12.02
N GLU A 265 0.56 -5.39 11.00
CA GLU A 265 -0.13 -4.86 9.81
C GLU A 265 -0.68 -5.99 8.96
N VAL A 266 0.13 -7.04 8.77
CA VAL A 266 -0.30 -8.26 8.07
C VAL A 266 -1.45 -8.91 8.83
N THR A 267 -1.39 -8.96 10.16
CA THR A 267 -2.47 -9.53 11.00
C THR A 267 -3.77 -8.75 10.85
N PHE A 268 -3.71 -7.41 10.86
CA PHE A 268 -4.87 -6.56 10.65
C PHE A 268 -5.47 -6.75 9.25
N VAL A 269 -4.65 -6.67 8.19
CA VAL A 269 -5.08 -6.87 6.80
C VAL A 269 -5.64 -8.28 6.59
N ARG A 270 -5.01 -9.31 7.16
CA ARG A 270 -5.53 -10.68 7.16
C ARG A 270 -6.93 -10.73 7.73
N ALA A 271 -7.17 -10.13 8.91
CA ALA A 271 -8.49 -10.12 9.54
C ALA A 271 -9.55 -9.44 8.67
N VAL A 272 -9.20 -8.32 8.01
CA VAL A 272 -10.09 -7.63 7.05
C VAL A 272 -10.47 -8.54 5.87
N VAL A 273 -9.55 -9.37 5.38
CA VAL A 273 -9.78 -10.25 4.23
C VAL A 273 -10.48 -11.55 4.62
N GLU A 274 -10.01 -12.23 5.67
CA GLU A 274 -10.56 -13.48 6.18
C GLU A 274 -12.00 -13.35 6.66
N SER A 275 -12.41 -12.17 7.14
CA SER A 275 -13.82 -11.90 7.48
C SER A 275 -14.77 -12.03 6.29
N ARG A 276 -14.27 -12.08 5.05
CA ARG A 276 -15.10 -12.20 3.83
C ARG A 276 -14.84 -13.48 3.05
N ILE A 277 -13.58 -13.92 2.97
CA ILE A 277 -13.21 -15.05 2.11
C ILE A 277 -13.23 -16.41 2.83
N GLY A 278 -13.34 -16.42 4.16
CA GLY A 278 -13.33 -17.64 4.97
C GLY A 278 -14.69 -18.34 5.07
N ASP A 279 -14.67 -19.55 5.62
CA ASP A 279 -15.86 -20.21 6.14
C ASP A 279 -16.44 -19.48 7.37
N GLY A 280 -17.58 -19.94 7.89
CA GLY A 280 -18.27 -19.27 8.99
C GLY A 280 -17.41 -19.06 10.24
N ASP A 281 -16.61 -20.06 10.61
CA ASP A 281 -15.74 -20.00 11.79
C ASP A 281 -14.58 -19.02 11.58
N VAL A 282 -13.93 -19.07 10.41
CA VAL A 282 -12.87 -18.11 10.04
C VAL A 282 -13.42 -16.69 10.00
N ARG A 283 -14.61 -16.48 9.44
CA ARG A 283 -15.24 -15.15 9.41
C ARG A 283 -15.55 -14.65 10.81
N ALA A 284 -16.13 -15.49 11.67
CA ALA A 284 -16.45 -15.12 13.05
C ALA A 284 -15.19 -14.76 13.86
N GLY A 285 -14.13 -15.57 13.76
CA GLY A 285 -12.85 -15.28 14.42
C GLY A 285 -12.20 -13.98 13.91
N ALA A 286 -12.27 -13.73 12.60
CA ALA A 286 -11.77 -12.49 12.01
C ALA A 286 -12.57 -11.26 12.47
N ARG A 287 -13.91 -11.35 12.57
CA ARG A 287 -14.76 -10.27 13.12
C ARG A 287 -14.39 -9.95 14.56
N ALA A 288 -14.26 -10.96 15.43
CA ALA A 288 -13.88 -10.77 16.82
C ALA A 288 -12.51 -10.06 16.95
N LEU A 289 -11.54 -10.42 16.11
CA LEU A 289 -10.24 -9.75 16.09
C LEU A 289 -10.35 -8.29 15.64
N LEU A 290 -11.17 -7.99 14.64
CA LEU A 290 -11.41 -6.62 14.16
C LEU A 290 -12.11 -5.76 15.23
N GLU A 291 -13.02 -6.32 16.02
CA GLU A 291 -13.64 -5.64 17.16
C GLU A 291 -12.59 -5.25 18.22
N VAL A 292 -11.64 -6.15 18.53
CA VAL A 292 -10.53 -5.84 19.44
C VAL A 292 -9.70 -4.66 18.93
N TYR A 293 -9.42 -4.56 17.63
CA TYR A 293 -8.73 -3.40 17.06
C TYR A 293 -9.53 -2.11 17.23
N ILE A 294 -10.86 -2.16 17.01
CA ILE A 294 -11.73 -0.99 17.18
C ILE A 294 -11.74 -0.53 18.64
N GLU A 295 -11.89 -1.47 19.59
CA GLU A 295 -11.86 -1.18 21.03
C GLU A 295 -10.51 -0.62 21.50
N ALA A 296 -9.42 -1.08 20.89
CA ALA A 296 -8.07 -0.57 21.15
C ALA A 296 -7.84 0.87 20.61
N GLY A 297 -8.80 1.46 19.89
CA GLY A 297 -8.71 2.83 19.41
C GLY A 297 -7.77 3.01 18.22
N VAL A 298 -7.82 2.10 17.24
CA VAL A 298 -7.09 2.28 15.97
C VAL A 298 -7.43 3.61 15.30
N PRO A 299 -6.54 4.15 14.45
CA PRO A 299 -6.83 5.34 13.65
C PRO A 299 -8.16 5.22 12.89
N ARG A 300 -8.86 6.34 12.72
CA ARG A 300 -10.20 6.38 12.08
C ARG A 300 -10.26 5.66 10.74
N TRP A 301 -9.20 5.77 9.94
CA TRP A 301 -9.14 5.09 8.64
C TRP A 301 -9.13 3.57 8.78
N ALA A 302 -8.46 3.03 9.81
CA ALA A 302 -8.41 1.60 10.10
C ALA A 302 -9.71 1.11 10.75
N GLU A 303 -10.32 1.92 11.63
CA GLU A 303 -11.68 1.65 12.14
C GLU A 303 -12.66 1.48 10.97
N ALA A 304 -12.57 2.36 9.96
CA ALA A 304 -13.42 2.28 8.79
C ALA A 304 -13.21 0.99 7.98
N TRP A 305 -11.98 0.52 7.83
CA TRP A 305 -11.70 -0.76 7.18
C TRP A 305 -12.29 -1.93 7.98
N ALA A 306 -12.07 -1.94 9.29
CA ALA A 306 -12.55 -2.99 10.20
C ALA A 306 -14.08 -3.09 10.18
N ARG A 307 -14.78 -1.97 10.38
CA ARG A 307 -16.24 -1.89 10.36
C ARG A 307 -16.83 -2.28 8.99
N ALA A 308 -16.23 -1.82 7.89
CA ALA A 308 -16.68 -2.21 6.56
C ALA A 308 -16.54 -3.73 6.33
N ALA A 309 -15.45 -4.32 6.82
CA ALA A 309 -15.21 -5.76 6.72
C ALA A 309 -16.19 -6.56 7.60
N ILE A 310 -16.41 -6.14 8.85
CA ILE A 310 -17.40 -6.75 9.76
C ILE A 310 -18.80 -6.67 9.15
N GLY A 311 -19.21 -5.49 8.66
CA GLY A 311 -20.52 -5.29 8.05
C GLY A 311 -20.75 -6.23 6.86
N ARG A 312 -19.81 -6.28 5.92
CA ARG A 312 -19.86 -7.20 4.76
C ARG A 312 -19.91 -8.66 5.17
N SER A 313 -19.13 -9.04 6.19
CA SER A 313 -19.10 -10.39 6.73
C SER A 313 -20.46 -10.81 7.29
N LEU A 314 -21.11 -9.93 8.08
CA LEU A 314 -22.41 -10.18 8.69
C LEU A 314 -23.56 -10.24 7.67
N LEU A 315 -23.45 -9.51 6.55
CA LEU A 315 -24.43 -9.58 5.47
C LEU A 315 -24.46 -10.95 4.77
N MET A 316 -23.42 -11.78 4.93
CA MET A 316 -23.31 -13.13 4.36
C MET A 316 -23.93 -14.21 5.27
N GLU A 317 -24.32 -13.87 6.50
CA GLU A 317 -24.97 -14.82 7.40
C GLU A 317 -26.46 -14.98 7.05
N ASP A 318 -27.04 -16.15 7.35
CA ASP A 318 -28.42 -16.47 6.97
C ASP A 318 -29.45 -15.79 7.88
N GLU A 319 -29.11 -15.60 9.16
CA GLU A 319 -30.03 -15.04 10.14
C GLU A 319 -30.30 -13.55 9.91
N HIS A 320 -31.58 -13.19 9.90
CA HIS A 320 -32.04 -11.82 9.67
C HIS A 320 -31.41 -10.79 10.61
N GLU A 321 -31.22 -11.16 11.89
CA GLU A 321 -30.63 -10.27 12.91
C GLU A 321 -29.16 -9.92 12.59
N TYR A 322 -28.36 -10.88 12.13
CA TYR A 322 -26.98 -10.61 11.73
C TYR A 322 -26.92 -9.71 10.50
N ARG A 323 -27.82 -9.91 9.54
CA ARG A 323 -27.88 -9.06 8.35
C ARG A 323 -28.25 -7.62 8.70
N LEU A 324 -29.17 -7.40 9.65
CA LEU A 324 -29.47 -6.07 10.17
C LEU A 324 -28.28 -5.44 10.90
N LEU A 325 -27.56 -6.22 11.71
CA LEU A 325 -26.32 -5.77 12.35
C LEU A 325 -25.28 -5.38 11.28
N GLY A 326 -25.15 -6.16 10.21
CA GLY A 326 -24.27 -5.86 9.08
C GLY A 326 -24.59 -4.51 8.43
N VAL A 327 -25.88 -4.20 8.23
CA VAL A 327 -26.32 -2.87 7.78
C VAL A 327 -25.90 -1.78 8.77
N ALA A 328 -26.11 -2.00 10.07
CA ALA A 328 -25.73 -1.03 11.10
C ALA A 328 -24.21 -0.74 11.11
N GLU A 329 -23.39 -1.78 10.97
CA GLU A 329 -21.93 -1.67 10.88
C GLU A 329 -21.49 -0.87 9.66
N LEU A 330 -22.08 -1.12 8.49
CA LEU A 330 -21.80 -0.34 7.27
C LEU A 330 -22.25 1.12 7.40
N MET A 331 -23.35 1.39 8.11
CA MET A 331 -23.87 2.75 8.32
C MET A 331 -22.97 3.61 9.23
N HIS A 332 -22.04 3.02 9.99
CA HIS A 332 -21.00 3.80 10.66
C HIS A 332 -20.13 4.57 9.65
N MET A 333 -19.92 4.05 8.44
CA MET A 333 -19.04 4.69 7.46
C MET A 333 -19.53 6.09 7.07
N PRO A 334 -20.74 6.26 6.50
CA PRO A 334 -21.26 7.58 6.15
C PRO A 334 -21.55 8.46 7.38
N ALA A 335 -21.92 7.87 8.52
CA ALA A 335 -22.33 8.63 9.70
C ALA A 335 -21.17 9.28 10.46
N ARG A 336 -20.03 8.60 10.55
CA ARG A 336 -18.88 9.09 11.35
C ARG A 336 -17.54 9.04 10.62
N LEU A 337 -17.34 8.13 9.68
CA LEU A 337 -16.00 7.86 9.12
C LEU A 337 -15.82 8.36 7.68
N ARG A 338 -16.80 9.11 7.16
CA ARG A 338 -16.80 9.66 5.80
C ARG A 338 -15.55 10.45 5.47
N ASP A 339 -15.11 11.33 6.36
CA ASP A 339 -13.95 12.20 6.09
C ASP A 339 -12.64 11.42 6.05
N ALA A 340 -12.56 10.31 6.78
CA ALA A 340 -11.40 9.42 6.78
C ALA A 340 -11.40 8.45 5.60
N GLN A 341 -12.58 7.97 5.17
CA GLN A 341 -12.74 6.99 4.10
C GLN A 341 -13.96 7.27 3.20
N PRO A 342 -13.88 8.27 2.30
CA PRO A 342 -15.01 8.61 1.43
C PRO A 342 -15.45 7.46 0.52
N TYR A 343 -14.49 6.66 0.03
CA TYR A 343 -14.77 5.48 -0.79
C TYR A 343 -15.58 4.43 -0.02
N LEU A 344 -15.14 4.05 1.19
CA LEU A 344 -15.88 3.06 2.00
C LEU A 344 -17.23 3.59 2.50
N ALA A 345 -17.37 4.90 2.70
CA ALA A 345 -18.66 5.50 3.02
C ALA A 345 -19.68 5.38 1.87
N GLY A 346 -19.24 5.60 0.63
CA GLY A 346 -20.07 5.37 -0.55
C GLY A 346 -20.43 3.88 -0.74
N LEU A 347 -19.44 2.99 -0.60
CA LEU A 347 -19.62 1.54 -0.62
C LEU A 347 -20.63 1.08 0.43
N GLY A 348 -20.48 1.52 1.68
CA GLY A 348 -21.35 1.15 2.79
C GLY A 348 -22.81 1.54 2.55
N LEU A 349 -23.09 2.73 2.00
CA LEU A 349 -24.45 3.11 1.63
C LEU A 349 -25.01 2.21 0.51
N ALA A 350 -24.20 1.92 -0.52
CA ALA A 350 -24.63 1.09 -1.64
C ALA A 350 -24.97 -0.35 -1.20
N GLU A 351 -24.11 -0.97 -0.38
CA GLU A 351 -24.31 -2.33 0.13
C GLU A 351 -25.43 -2.39 1.16
N SER A 352 -25.55 -1.41 2.06
CA SER A 352 -26.68 -1.32 3.00
C SER A 352 -28.02 -1.24 2.27
N ALA A 353 -28.11 -0.43 1.20
CA ALA A 353 -29.32 -0.36 0.40
C ALA A 353 -29.66 -1.70 -0.27
N ALA A 354 -28.67 -2.38 -0.85
CA ALA A 354 -28.88 -3.69 -1.47
C ALA A 354 -29.32 -4.75 -0.44
N ALA A 355 -28.70 -4.75 0.75
CA ALA A 355 -29.06 -5.64 1.84
C ALA A 355 -30.50 -5.40 2.32
N LEU A 356 -30.88 -4.14 2.61
CA LEU A 356 -32.23 -3.77 3.04
C LEU A 356 -33.29 -4.20 2.01
N ASP A 357 -33.03 -3.94 0.73
CA ASP A 357 -33.92 -4.31 -0.37
C ASP A 357 -34.14 -5.83 -0.44
N SER A 358 -33.05 -6.61 -0.31
CA SER A 358 -33.12 -8.08 -0.29
C SER A 358 -33.79 -8.66 0.96
N MET A 359 -33.97 -7.87 2.02
CA MET A 359 -34.75 -8.21 3.21
C MET A 359 -36.21 -7.72 3.15
N GLY A 360 -36.64 -7.15 2.01
CA GLY A 360 -38.00 -6.62 1.81
C GLY A 360 -38.21 -5.19 2.35
N GLN A 361 -37.15 -4.50 2.80
CA GLN A 361 -37.21 -3.14 3.34
C GLN A 361 -36.99 -2.10 2.22
N HIS A 362 -37.86 -2.11 1.22
CA HIS A 362 -37.70 -1.31 0.00
C HIS A 362 -37.69 0.20 0.27
N ALA A 363 -38.55 0.68 1.17
CA ALA A 363 -38.66 2.11 1.47
C ALA A 363 -37.41 2.66 2.18
N GLU A 364 -36.78 1.85 3.03
CA GLU A 364 -35.51 2.13 3.68
C GLU A 364 -34.37 2.10 2.65
N ALA A 365 -34.33 1.06 1.82
CA ALA A 365 -33.35 0.94 0.74
C ALA A 365 -33.36 2.16 -0.20
N ASP A 366 -34.54 2.62 -0.60
CA ASP A 366 -34.68 3.79 -1.48
C ASP A 366 -34.20 5.09 -0.83
N ARG A 367 -34.44 5.26 0.48
CA ARG A 367 -33.90 6.39 1.26
C ARG A 367 -32.37 6.35 1.28
N VAL A 368 -31.77 5.18 1.54
CA VAL A 368 -30.31 5.00 1.54
C VAL A 368 -29.72 5.24 0.14
N ARG A 369 -30.37 4.76 -0.93
CA ARG A 369 -29.95 5.03 -2.33
C ARG A 369 -30.00 6.52 -2.67
N ALA A 370 -31.05 7.22 -2.23
CA ALA A 370 -31.18 8.66 -2.45
C ALA A 370 -30.04 9.42 -1.74
N GLU A 371 -29.71 9.01 -0.51
CA GLU A 371 -28.57 9.56 0.22
C GLU A 371 -27.24 9.29 -0.48
N PHE A 372 -27.00 8.06 -0.94
CA PHE A 372 -25.79 7.68 -1.67
C PHE A 372 -25.56 8.57 -2.90
N ARG A 373 -26.59 8.73 -3.74
CA ARG A 373 -26.51 9.58 -4.94
C ARG A 373 -26.24 11.04 -4.61
N ARG A 374 -26.87 11.55 -3.54
CA ARG A 374 -26.73 12.94 -3.10
C ARG A 374 -25.33 13.23 -2.56
N ASN A 375 -24.79 12.34 -1.75
CA ASN A 375 -23.55 12.58 -1.01
C ASN A 375 -22.29 12.15 -1.76
N PHE A 376 -22.40 11.24 -2.75
CA PHE A 376 -21.26 10.66 -3.47
C PHE A 376 -21.49 10.58 -4.99
N PRO A 377 -21.80 11.71 -5.67
CA PRO A 377 -22.17 11.71 -7.10
C PRO A 377 -21.08 11.20 -8.05
N GLY A 378 -19.81 11.19 -7.63
CA GLY A 378 -18.68 10.66 -8.39
C GLY A 378 -18.25 9.24 -8.01
N HIS A 379 -19.01 8.53 -7.18
CA HIS A 379 -18.60 7.21 -6.69
C HIS A 379 -18.64 6.15 -7.82
N PRO A 380 -17.62 5.27 -7.94
CA PRO A 380 -17.58 4.25 -9.00
C PRO A 380 -18.82 3.34 -9.08
N LEU A 381 -19.44 3.04 -7.93
CA LEU A 381 -20.64 2.19 -7.87
C LEU A 381 -21.91 2.81 -8.47
N LEU A 382 -21.96 4.12 -8.68
CA LEU A 382 -23.11 4.73 -9.36
C LEU A 382 -23.16 4.32 -10.83
N ALA A 383 -22.00 4.17 -11.48
CA ALA A 383 -21.91 3.76 -12.88
C ALA A 383 -22.36 2.30 -13.09
N SER A 384 -22.04 1.39 -12.16
CA SER A 384 -22.39 -0.03 -12.28
C SER A 384 -23.89 -0.30 -12.05
N SER A 385 -24.53 0.44 -11.13
CA SER A 385 -25.95 0.29 -10.83
C SER A 385 -26.87 0.52 -12.04
N SER A 386 -26.46 1.39 -12.97
CA SER A 386 -27.21 1.70 -14.19
C SER A 386 -27.16 0.56 -15.22
N ALA A 387 -26.11 -0.27 -15.19
CA ALA A 387 -25.92 -1.36 -16.15
C ALA A 387 -26.69 -2.63 -15.77
N THR A 388 -26.77 -2.96 -14.48
CA THR A 388 -27.40 -4.20 -13.99
C THR A 388 -28.93 -4.14 -13.99
N GLY A 389 -29.52 -2.95 -13.83
CA GLY A 389 -30.97 -2.75 -13.85
C GLY A 389 -31.67 -3.14 -15.17
N ARG A 390 -30.93 -3.56 -16.20
CA ARG A 390 -31.46 -3.99 -17.50
C ARG A 390 -31.40 -5.51 -17.75
N ARG A 391 -30.91 -6.32 -16.79
CA ARG A 391 -30.83 -7.80 -16.93
C ARG A 391 -31.75 -8.61 -16.04
N VAL A 392 -32.60 -7.99 -15.21
CA VAL A 392 -33.74 -8.70 -14.60
C VAL A 392 -34.87 -8.79 -15.62
N GLY A 393 -34.57 -9.41 -16.76
CA GLY A 393 -35.50 -9.72 -17.83
C GLY A 393 -35.64 -11.23 -17.95
N THR A 394 -36.67 -11.76 -17.30
CA THR A 394 -37.52 -12.85 -17.83
C THR A 394 -36.79 -13.99 -18.56
N GLY A 395 -36.36 -15.02 -17.85
CA GLY A 395 -35.93 -16.30 -18.42
C GLY A 395 -35.10 -17.08 -17.39
N SER A 396 -35.40 -18.30 -17.00
CA SER A 396 -36.19 -19.35 -17.62
C SER A 396 -36.76 -20.22 -16.50
N GLY A 397 -38.09 -20.19 -16.33
CA GLY A 397 -38.82 -21.31 -15.76
C GLY A 397 -38.72 -22.47 -16.75
N GLY A 398 -37.59 -23.16 -16.75
CA GLY A 398 -37.41 -24.43 -17.42
C GLY A 398 -37.75 -25.52 -16.42
N SER A 399 -39.05 -25.74 -16.20
CA SER A 399 -39.56 -26.95 -15.57
C SER A 399 -39.10 -28.14 -16.41
N THR A 400 -38.06 -28.86 -15.98
CA THR A 400 -37.88 -30.26 -16.38
C THR A 400 -38.80 -31.10 -15.51
N GLU A 401 -40.07 -31.13 -15.92
CA GLU A 401 -41.06 -32.09 -15.51
C GLU A 401 -40.91 -33.33 -16.41
N GLY A 402 -40.51 -34.46 -15.80
CA GLY A 402 -40.81 -35.83 -16.25
C GLY A 402 -40.14 -36.40 -17.50
N ALA A 403 -39.41 -37.52 -17.35
CA ALA A 403 -39.82 -38.83 -17.85
C ALA A 403 -38.78 -39.92 -17.49
N ASP A 404 -39.30 -40.99 -16.88
CA ASP A 404 -38.81 -42.37 -16.70
C ASP A 404 -37.50 -42.67 -15.96
#